data_AF-A0A1G9I8J8-F1
#
_entry.id   AF-A0A1G9I8J8-F1
#
_cell.length_a   1.000
_cell.length_b   1.000
_cell.length_c   1.000
_cell.angle_alpha   90.00
_cell.angle_beta   90.00
_cell.angle_gamma   90.00
#
_symmetry.space_group_name_H-M   'P 1'
#
loop_
_entity.id
_entity.type
_entity.pdbx_description
1 polymer ?
#
loop_
_entity_poly.entity_id
_entity_poly.type
_entity_poly.pdbx_seq_one_letter_code
_entity_poly.pdbx_strand_id
1 'polypeptide(L)'
;MTALSVLQRQEVYAVEVSDIDELISDMSEFVRQAETNSSGFVWFFQNSPDEAVPSLVVGMRRDRGALMWCEQDEGFVPVAGANLDHADYFTWDSHHFCFPPGSEVQINLVHEAVQEYVRTGQRPACVEWRLDEES
;
A
#
# COMPACT_ATOMS: atom_id res chain seq x y z
N MET A 1 21.73 0.59 -3.75
CA MET A 1 21.34 0.37 -2.34
C MET A 1 20.36 1.48 -2.05
N THR A 2 19.08 1.18 -2.21
CA THR A 2 17.99 2.18 -2.25
C THR A 2 17.17 1.94 -0.99
N ALA A 3 17.10 2.94 -0.12
CA ALA A 3 16.39 2.85 1.14
C ALA A 3 14.90 3.19 0.93
N LEU A 4 14.01 2.27 1.30
CA LEU A 4 12.59 2.55 1.47
C LEU A 4 12.33 2.88 2.94
N SER A 5 11.56 3.94 3.17
CA SER A 5 11.06 4.40 4.47
C SER A 5 9.55 4.15 4.52
N VAL A 6 9.04 3.21 5.30
CA VAL A 6 7.57 3.07 5.47
C VAL A 6 7.10 4.14 6.49
N LEU A 7 6.16 5.03 6.14
CA LEU A 7 5.73 6.13 7.02
C LEU A 7 4.43 5.81 7.79
N GLN A 8 4.54 5.66 9.11
CA GLN A 8 3.43 5.75 10.06
C GLN A 8 3.79 6.84 11.10
N ARG A 9 2.93 7.84 11.35
CA ARG A 9 3.05 8.70 12.54
C ARG A 9 2.65 7.85 13.76
N GLN A 10 3.46 7.56 14.78
CA GLN A 10 4.39 8.44 15.51
C GLN A 10 5.63 7.70 16.08
N GLU A 11 5.93 6.49 15.60
CA GLU A 11 7.23 5.82 15.78
C GLU A 11 7.61 5.20 14.43
N VAL A 12 8.53 5.87 13.72
CA VAL A 12 9.03 5.43 12.41
C VAL A 12 9.96 4.24 12.65
N TYR A 13 9.45 3.02 12.50
CA TYR A 13 10.33 1.86 12.33
C TYR A 13 10.80 1.86 10.88
N ALA A 14 11.94 2.51 10.64
CA ALA A 14 12.69 2.35 9.41
C ALA A 14 13.20 0.90 9.36
N VAL A 15 12.45 0.03 8.69
CA VAL A 15 12.93 -1.30 8.37
C VAL A 15 13.71 -1.19 7.08
N GLU A 16 15.03 -1.41 7.13
CA GLU A 16 15.79 -1.66 5.92
C GLU A 16 15.30 -2.97 5.32
N VAL A 17 14.48 -2.87 4.27
CA VAL A 17 14.06 -4.02 3.50
C VAL A 17 15.26 -4.46 2.66
N SER A 18 15.97 -5.47 3.13
CA SER A 18 17.10 -6.06 2.40
C SER A 18 16.66 -7.19 1.45
N ASP A 19 15.49 -7.77 1.69
CA ASP A 19 14.88 -8.81 0.86
C ASP A 19 13.39 -8.49 0.59
N ILE A 20 13.06 -8.29 -0.68
CA ILE A 20 11.71 -7.93 -1.15
C ILE A 20 10.75 -9.10 -1.00
N ASP A 21 11.24 -10.32 -1.24
CA ASP A 21 10.41 -11.52 -1.20
C ASP A 21 10.08 -11.87 0.25
N GLU A 22 11.01 -11.63 1.19
CA GLU A 22 10.77 -11.73 2.63
C GLU A 22 9.70 -10.72 3.08
N LEU A 23 9.80 -9.45 2.68
CA LEU A 23 8.78 -8.44 2.99
C LEU A 23 7.37 -8.86 2.56
N ILE A 24 7.22 -9.32 1.31
CA ILE A 24 5.91 -9.73 0.78
C ILE A 24 5.40 -10.98 1.50
N SER A 25 6.31 -11.91 1.82
CA SER A 25 5.99 -13.09 2.62
C SER A 25 5.48 -12.71 4.00
N ASP A 26 6.16 -11.79 4.69
CA ASP A 26 5.79 -11.31 6.02
C ASP A 26 4.43 -10.60 6.02
N MET A 27 4.19 -9.71 5.04
CA MET A 27 2.88 -9.06 4.86
C MET A 27 1.78 -10.11 4.64
N SER A 28 2.03 -11.10 3.78
CA SER A 28 1.07 -12.16 3.47
C SER A 28 0.79 -13.05 4.67
N GLU A 29 1.82 -13.43 5.42
CA GLU A 29 1.69 -14.20 6.64
C GLU A 29 0.91 -13.43 7.71
N PHE A 30 1.21 -12.14 7.87
CA PHE A 30 0.50 -11.29 8.82
C PHE A 30 -1.01 -11.24 8.51
N VAL A 31 -1.39 -10.99 7.25
CA VAL A 31 -2.78 -11.01 6.80
C VAL A 31 -3.43 -12.38 7.04
N ARG A 32 -2.69 -13.47 6.83
CA ARG A 32 -3.18 -14.85 7.02
C ARG A 32 -3.42 -15.18 8.50
N GLN A 33 -2.57 -14.67 9.40
CA GLN A 33 -2.66 -14.94 10.84
C GLN A 33 -3.74 -14.09 11.52
N ALA A 34 -4.05 -12.92 10.98
CA ALA A 34 -5.07 -12.05 11.54
C ALA A 34 -6.46 -12.70 11.53
N GLU A 35 -7.10 -12.80 12.71
CA GLU A 35 -8.40 -13.45 12.90
C GLU A 35 -9.59 -12.64 12.34
N THR A 36 -9.37 -11.39 11.92
CA THR A 36 -10.42 -10.48 11.42
C THR A 36 -10.79 -10.81 9.98
N ASN A 37 -11.85 -11.58 9.83
CA ASN A 37 -12.30 -12.13 8.54
C ASN A 37 -12.82 -11.12 7.50
N SER A 38 -12.95 -9.83 7.83
CA SER A 38 -13.56 -8.82 6.93
C SER A 38 -12.72 -7.60 6.63
N SER A 39 -11.75 -7.24 7.47
CA SER A 39 -10.98 -6.00 7.34
C SER A 39 -9.58 -6.28 6.82
N GLY A 40 -9.06 -5.42 5.94
CA GLY A 40 -7.70 -5.56 5.43
C GLY A 40 -6.67 -4.84 6.30
N PHE A 41 -5.40 -5.07 6.02
CA PHE A 41 -4.29 -4.35 6.65
C PHE A 41 -3.64 -3.35 5.71
N VAL A 42 -3.22 -2.20 6.22
CA VAL A 42 -2.58 -1.14 5.43
C VAL A 42 -1.12 -0.91 5.83
N TRP A 43 -0.28 -0.69 4.82
CA TRP A 43 1.11 -0.26 4.90
C TRP A 43 1.34 0.97 4.04
N PHE A 44 2.27 1.82 4.46
CA PHE A 44 2.56 3.10 3.82
C PHE A 44 4.02 3.15 3.40
N PHE A 45 4.35 2.91 2.14
CA PHE A 45 5.71 2.91 1.66
C PHE A 45 6.13 4.29 1.16
N GLN A 46 7.28 4.78 1.62
CA GLN A 46 7.92 6.03 1.21
C GLN A 46 9.42 5.80 0.99
N ASN A 47 10.18 6.79 0.50
CA ASN A 47 11.64 6.69 0.33
C ASN A 47 12.41 7.69 1.21
N SER A 48 11.68 8.47 1.99
CA SER A 48 12.20 9.48 2.89
C SER A 48 11.21 9.65 4.04
N PRO A 49 11.65 10.06 5.24
CA PRO A 49 10.77 10.42 6.33
C PRO A 49 10.08 11.79 6.16
N ASP A 50 10.38 12.52 5.08
CA ASP A 50 9.73 13.81 4.77
C ASP A 50 8.29 13.59 4.28
N GLU A 51 7.32 14.24 4.93
CA GLU A 51 5.89 14.10 4.62
C GLU A 51 5.53 14.58 3.21
N ALA A 52 6.36 15.38 2.57
CA ALA A 52 6.15 15.87 1.20
C ALA A 52 6.54 14.87 0.11
N VAL A 53 7.10 13.70 0.45
CA VAL A 53 7.53 12.73 -0.57
C VAL A 53 6.38 11.87 -1.07
N PRO A 54 6.43 11.47 -2.35
CA PRO A 54 5.47 10.52 -2.86
C PRO A 54 5.47 9.21 -2.08
N SER A 55 4.28 8.62 -1.92
CA SER A 55 4.09 7.40 -1.16
C SER A 55 3.20 6.41 -1.89
N LEU A 56 3.49 5.13 -1.70
CA LEU A 56 2.63 4.03 -2.10
C LEU A 56 1.92 3.50 -0.86
N VAL A 57 0.60 3.66 -0.82
CA VAL A 57 -0.27 3.09 0.22
C VAL A 57 -0.82 1.76 -0.27
N VAL A 58 -0.65 0.72 0.53
CA VAL A 58 -0.94 -0.66 0.15
C VAL A 58 -1.85 -1.29 1.18
N GLY A 59 -3.01 -1.75 0.74
CA GLY A 59 -3.91 -2.59 1.51
C GLY A 59 -3.78 -4.06 1.10
N MET A 60 -3.85 -5.00 2.03
CA MET A 60 -3.99 -6.43 1.71
C MET A 60 -5.09 -7.09 2.56
N ARG A 61 -5.93 -7.92 1.91
CA ARG A 61 -7.01 -8.69 2.50
C ARG A 61 -7.26 -9.96 1.70
N ARG A 62 -6.74 -11.10 2.19
CA ARG A 62 -6.89 -12.43 1.56
C ARG A 62 -6.45 -12.45 0.08
N ASP A 63 -7.41 -12.55 -0.84
CA ASP A 63 -7.21 -12.68 -2.30
C ASP A 63 -7.23 -11.34 -3.04
N ARG A 64 -7.43 -10.24 -2.30
CA ARG A 64 -7.48 -8.87 -2.81
C ARG A 64 -6.61 -7.95 -1.99
N GLY A 65 -6.31 -6.79 -2.55
CA GLY A 65 -5.73 -5.69 -1.80
C GLY A 65 -6.08 -4.37 -2.46
N ALA A 66 -5.60 -3.27 -1.89
CA ALA A 66 -5.84 -1.93 -2.38
C ALA A 66 -4.52 -1.23 -2.68
N LEU A 67 -4.52 -0.37 -3.68
CA LEU A 67 -3.37 0.45 -4.04
C LEU A 67 -3.81 1.91 -4.14
N MET A 68 -2.97 2.80 -3.60
CA MET A 68 -3.08 4.24 -3.81
C MET A 68 -1.68 4.83 -3.89
N TRP A 69 -1.45 5.70 -4.87
CA TRP A 69 -0.26 6.53 -4.94
C TRP A 69 -0.62 7.94 -4.48
N CYS A 70 0.14 8.51 -3.57
CA CYS A 70 -0.07 9.88 -3.10
C CYS A 70 1.15 10.72 -3.47
N GLU A 71 0.94 11.85 -4.16
CA GLU A 71 1.98 12.80 -4.55
C GLU A 71 1.40 14.21 -4.64
N GLN A 72 2.06 15.21 -4.05
CA GLN A 72 1.72 16.63 -4.19
C GLN A 72 0.22 16.94 -3.98
N ASP A 73 -0.34 16.41 -2.89
CA ASP A 73 -1.77 16.50 -2.51
C ASP A 73 -2.74 15.74 -3.43
N GLU A 74 -2.27 15.06 -4.48
CA GLU A 74 -3.09 14.24 -5.37
C GLU A 74 -3.01 12.75 -4.98
N GLY A 75 -4.16 12.09 -4.98
CA GLY A 75 -4.29 10.65 -4.91
C GLY A 75 -4.49 10.04 -6.29
N PHE A 76 -3.91 8.87 -6.51
CA PHE A 76 -4.12 8.09 -7.71
C PHE A 76 -4.47 6.65 -7.33
N VAL A 77 -5.43 6.09 -8.04
CA VAL A 77 -5.87 4.70 -7.86
C VAL A 77 -5.75 3.92 -9.18
N PRO A 78 -5.72 2.58 -9.13
CA PRO A 78 -5.68 1.77 -10.35
C PRO A 78 -6.90 1.98 -11.25
N VAL A 79 -6.68 2.02 -12.56
CA VAL A 79 -7.77 1.95 -13.55
C VAL A 79 -8.51 0.62 -13.44
N ALA A 80 -7.80 -0.46 -13.12
CA ALA A 80 -8.36 -1.81 -12.97
C ALA A 80 -9.02 -2.07 -11.60
N GLY A 81 -9.17 -1.05 -10.75
CA GLY A 81 -9.77 -1.20 -9.44
C GLY A 81 -11.25 -1.57 -9.49
N ALA A 82 -11.70 -2.35 -8.51
CA ALA A 82 -12.99 -3.05 -8.59
C ALA A 82 -13.98 -2.73 -7.46
N ASN A 83 -13.56 -2.10 -6.35
CA ASN A 83 -14.49 -1.69 -5.29
C ASN A 83 -15.29 -0.46 -5.75
N LEU A 84 -16.61 -0.51 -5.59
CA LEU A 84 -17.51 0.61 -5.91
C LEU A 84 -17.65 1.60 -4.74
N ASP A 85 -17.46 1.10 -3.53
CA ASP A 85 -17.55 1.84 -2.29
C ASP A 85 -16.18 1.92 -1.63
N HIS A 86 -16.07 2.81 -0.65
CA HIS A 86 -14.93 2.90 0.23
C HIS A 86 -14.62 1.55 0.90
N ALA A 87 -13.33 1.22 1.02
CA ALA A 87 -12.88 -0.04 1.60
C ALA A 87 -12.05 0.20 2.87
N ASP A 88 -12.48 -0.45 3.96
CA ASP A 88 -11.85 -0.31 5.27
C ASP A 88 -10.62 -1.20 5.44
N TYR A 89 -9.50 -0.56 5.74
CA TYR A 89 -8.24 -1.19 6.09
C TYR A 89 -7.72 -0.62 7.41
N PHE A 90 -6.90 -1.39 8.10
CA PHE A 90 -6.40 -1.00 9.42
C PHE A 90 -4.90 -1.22 9.50
N THR A 91 -4.22 -0.34 10.20
CA THR A 91 -2.84 -0.62 10.60
C THR A 91 -2.82 -1.72 11.66
N TRP A 92 -1.64 -2.27 11.93
CA TRP A 92 -1.45 -3.30 12.97
C TRP A 92 -1.89 -2.82 14.38
N ASP A 93 -1.80 -1.52 14.65
CA ASP A 93 -2.23 -0.87 15.89
C ASP A 93 -3.69 -0.37 15.83
N SER A 94 -4.48 -0.88 14.88
CA SER A 94 -5.92 -0.64 14.73
C SER A 94 -6.31 0.79 14.31
N HIS A 95 -5.39 1.60 13.77
CA HIS A 95 -5.78 2.85 13.10
C HIS A 95 -6.50 2.53 11.80
N HIS A 96 -7.66 3.17 11.63
CA HIS A 96 -8.49 3.02 10.45
C HIS A 96 -7.94 3.85 9.29
N PHE A 97 -7.86 3.23 8.12
CA PHE A 97 -7.59 3.87 6.84
C PHE A 97 -8.67 3.45 5.84
N CYS A 98 -9.20 4.42 5.12
CA CYS A 98 -10.29 4.21 4.19
C CYS A 98 -9.77 4.42 2.77
N PHE A 99 -9.74 3.36 1.98
CA PHE A 99 -9.38 3.50 0.56
C PHE A 99 -10.59 3.96 -0.25
N PRO A 100 -10.41 4.86 -1.23
CA PRO A 100 -11.49 5.35 -2.07
C PRO A 100 -11.98 4.29 -3.08
N PRO A 101 -13.10 4.52 -3.78
CA PRO A 101 -13.59 3.68 -4.87
C PRO A 101 -12.56 3.44 -5.99
N GLY A 102 -12.49 2.19 -6.45
CA GLY A 102 -11.57 1.75 -7.50
C GLY A 102 -10.11 1.65 -7.07
N SER A 103 -9.85 1.45 -5.78
CA SER A 103 -8.52 1.15 -5.22
C SER A 103 -8.24 -0.36 -5.13
N GLU A 104 -9.26 -1.20 -4.97
CA GLU A 104 -9.11 -2.64 -4.76
C GLU A 104 -8.82 -3.40 -6.06
N VAL A 105 -7.71 -4.13 -6.07
CA VAL A 105 -7.23 -4.95 -7.19
C VAL A 105 -6.96 -6.39 -6.75
N GLN A 106 -6.62 -7.25 -7.71
CA GLN A 106 -6.16 -8.61 -7.39
C GLN A 106 -4.84 -8.56 -6.63
N ILE A 107 -4.66 -9.47 -5.67
CA ILE A 107 -3.48 -9.49 -4.80
C ILE A 107 -2.14 -9.61 -5.56
N ASN A 108 -2.13 -10.28 -6.71
CA ASN A 108 -0.92 -10.39 -7.54
C ASN A 108 -0.42 -9.01 -8.02
N LEU A 109 -1.33 -8.12 -8.43
CA LEU A 109 -0.97 -6.77 -8.86
C LEU A 109 -0.42 -5.94 -7.68
N VAL A 110 -0.95 -6.18 -6.47
CA VAL A 110 -0.42 -5.56 -5.24
C VAL A 110 1.03 -5.98 -5.01
N HIS A 111 1.31 -7.28 -5.09
CA HIS A 111 2.67 -7.79 -4.94
C HIS A 111 3.61 -7.22 -6.00
N GLU A 112 3.22 -7.21 -7.27
CA GLU A 112 4.02 -6.62 -8.36
C GLU A 112 4.31 -5.14 -8.12
N ALA A 113 3.31 -4.37 -7.69
CA ALA A 113 3.45 -2.95 -7.38
C ALA A 113 4.43 -2.70 -6.21
N VAL A 114 4.33 -3.49 -5.13
CA VAL A 114 5.26 -3.43 -4.00
C VAL A 114 6.68 -3.77 -4.46
N GLN A 115 6.86 -4.84 -5.24
CA GLN A 115 8.18 -5.22 -5.76
C GLN A 115 8.80 -4.12 -6.61
N GLU A 116 8.02 -3.51 -7.51
CA GLU A 116 8.51 -2.44 -8.37
C GLU A 116 8.83 -1.17 -7.57
N TYR A 117 7.96 -0.79 -6.63
CA TYR A 117 8.19 0.35 -5.75
C TYR A 117 9.47 0.16 -4.91
N VAL A 118 9.68 -1.01 -4.31
CA VAL A 118 10.89 -1.27 -3.51
C VAL A 118 12.16 -1.18 -4.36
N ARG A 119 12.11 -1.57 -5.63
CA ARG A 119 13.26 -1.50 -6.54
C ARG A 119 13.55 -0.08 -7.04
N THR A 120 12.51 0.69 -7.33
CA THR A 120 12.63 1.94 -8.09
C THR A 120 12.44 3.18 -7.23
N GLY A 121 11.67 3.08 -6.14
CA GLY A 121 11.18 4.21 -5.37
C GLY A 121 10.26 5.13 -6.16
N GLN A 122 9.67 4.68 -7.25
CA GLN A 122 8.81 5.48 -8.14
C GLN A 122 7.40 4.88 -8.18
N ARG A 123 6.43 5.66 -8.68
CA ARG A 123 5.08 5.16 -8.92
C ARG A 123 5.15 3.89 -9.81
N PRO A 124 4.64 2.73 -9.33
CA PRO A 124 4.75 1.47 -10.07
C PRO A 124 4.16 1.55 -11.48
N ALA A 125 4.96 1.25 -12.50
CA ALA A 125 4.55 1.24 -13.90
C ALA A 125 3.78 -0.03 -14.28
N CYS A 126 3.87 -1.10 -13.49
CA CYS A 126 3.01 -2.28 -13.64
C CYS A 126 1.52 -1.98 -13.38
N VAL A 127 1.20 -0.82 -12.80
CA VAL A 127 -0.17 -0.36 -12.56
C VAL A 127 -0.50 0.81 -13.50
N GLU A 128 -1.63 0.72 -14.18
CA GLU A 128 -2.21 1.87 -14.86
C GLU A 128 -2.99 2.72 -13.84
N TRP A 129 -2.62 3.98 -13.70
CA TRP A 129 -3.15 4.89 -12.69
C TRP A 129 -4.13 5.90 -13.29
N ARG A 130 -5.16 6.25 -12.52
CA ARG A 130 -6.03 7.41 -12.75
C ARG A 130 -6.04 8.28 -11.50
N LEU A 131 -6.35 9.57 -11.68
CA LEU A 131 -6.62 10.46 -10.55
C LEU A 131 -7.78 9.87 -9.75
N ASP A 132 -7.65 9.88 -8.43
CA ASP A 132 -8.77 9.66 -7.54
C ASP A 132 -9.71 10.87 -7.61
N GLU A 133 -10.99 10.63 -7.84
CA GLU A 133 -11.98 11.70 -8.05
C GLU A 133 -12.36 12.41 -6.74
N GLU A 134 -11.91 11.87 -5.61
CA GLU A 134 -12.15 12.40 -4.26
C GLU A 134 -10.90 13.07 -3.63
N SER A 135 -9.79 13.18 -4.39
CA SER A 135 -8.56 13.88 -3.97
C SER A 135 -8.68 15.40 -3.97
#